data_AF-A0A009I150-F1
#
_entry.id   AF-A0A009I150-F1
#
_cell.length_a   1.000
_cell.length_b   1.000
_cell.length_c   1.000
_cell.angle_alpha   90.00
_cell.angle_beta   90.00
_cell.angle_gamma   90.00
#
_symmetry.space_group_name_H-M   'P 1'
#
loop_
_entity.id
_entity.type
_entity.pdbx_description
1 polymer ?
#
loop_
_entity_poly.entity_id
_entity_poly.type
_entity_poly.pdbx_seq_one_letter_code
_entity_poly.pdbx_strand_id
1 'polypeptide(L)'
;MKILVLCIVNFIIFTQSALALEYRQIRNTTDDQFEVIEISHLEQLRLFLKNPQTDQYYKSFDNIQYQLKACEQLTFAMNGGMFHSGFSPVGLYIENGRENQPLNEDKGWGNFFLQPNGVLA
;
A
#
# COMPACT_ATOMS: atom_id res chain seq x y z
N MET A 1 -22.85 -37.06 17.82
CA MET A 1 -21.58 -37.11 17.06
C MET A 1 -21.69 -36.53 15.64
N LYS A 2 -22.73 -36.84 14.83
CA LYS A 2 -22.87 -36.30 13.46
C LYS A 2 -23.03 -34.76 13.37
N ILE A 3 -23.72 -34.13 14.33
CA ILE A 3 -23.92 -32.66 14.36
C ILE A 3 -22.61 -31.93 14.69
N LEU A 4 -21.79 -32.49 15.59
CA LEU A 4 -20.49 -31.91 15.97
C LEU A 4 -19.49 -31.94 14.79
N VAL A 5 -19.51 -33.02 14.00
CA VAL A 5 -18.68 -33.13 12.78
C VAL A 5 -19.15 -32.14 11.69
N LEU A 6 -20.46 -31.92 11.55
CA LEU A 6 -21.01 -30.96 10.60
C LEU A 6 -20.62 -29.51 10.94
N CYS A 7 -20.54 -29.17 12.23
CA CYS A 7 -20.06 -27.87 12.70
C CYS A 7 -18.55 -27.69 12.46
N ILE A 8 -17.73 -28.72 12.70
CA ILE A 8 -16.28 -28.66 12.46
C ILE A 8 -15.98 -28.53 10.96
N VAL A 9 -16.69 -29.25 10.09
CA VAL A 9 -16.52 -29.14 8.63
C VAL A 9 -16.96 -27.77 8.11
N ASN A 10 -18.06 -27.20 8.61
CA ASN A 10 -18.45 -25.82 8.26
C ASN A 10 -17.45 -24.77 8.77
N PHE A 11 -16.84 -24.99 9.94
CA PHE A 11 -15.83 -24.08 10.49
C PHE A 11 -14.54 -24.08 9.65
N ILE A 12 -14.11 -25.24 9.15
CA ILE A 12 -12.92 -25.39 8.28
C ILE A 12 -13.16 -24.75 6.89
N ILE A 13 -14.39 -24.81 6.37
CA ILE A 13 -14.73 -24.18 5.08
C ILE A 13 -14.77 -22.65 5.21
N PHE A 14 -15.10 -22.09 6.39
CA PHE A 14 -15.09 -20.64 6.63
C PHE A 14 -13.69 -20.04 6.86
N THR A 15 -12.67 -20.86 7.16
CA THR A 15 -11.31 -20.34 7.40
C THR A 15 -10.48 -20.09 6.15
N GLN A 16 -10.97 -20.39 4.94
CA GLN A 16 -10.30 -20.03 3.68
C GLN A 16 -10.50 -18.56 3.29
N SER A 17 -10.56 -17.67 4.28
CA SER A 17 -10.63 -16.24 4.05
C SER A 17 -9.25 -15.74 3.64
N ALA A 18 -9.01 -15.75 2.33
CA ALA A 18 -8.19 -14.81 1.58
C ALA A 18 -6.93 -14.28 2.30
N LEU A 19 -5.81 -14.99 2.18
CA LEU A 19 -4.54 -14.29 2.10
C LEU A 19 -4.52 -13.62 0.72
N ALA A 20 -4.89 -12.34 0.66
CA ALA A 20 -4.95 -11.55 -0.57
C ALA A 20 -3.57 -11.23 -1.17
N LEU A 21 -2.52 -11.84 -0.63
CA LEU A 21 -1.14 -11.57 -0.97
C LEU A 21 -0.52 -12.87 -1.48
N GLU A 22 -0.19 -12.90 -2.77
CA GLU A 22 0.59 -14.00 -3.31
C GLU A 22 2.07 -13.64 -3.24
N TYR A 23 2.78 -14.28 -2.31
CA TYR A 23 4.22 -14.11 -2.13
C TYR A 23 4.96 -15.18 -2.92
N ARG A 24 5.89 -14.78 -3.77
CA ARG A 24 6.77 -15.69 -4.52
C ARG A 24 8.21 -15.18 -4.49
N GLN A 25 9.14 -16.11 -4.37
CA GLN A 25 10.57 -15.84 -4.55
C GLN A 25 10.96 -16.25 -5.97
N ILE A 26 11.52 -15.33 -6.74
CA ILE A 26 12.01 -15.60 -8.10
C ILE A 26 13.52 -15.36 -8.17
N ARG A 27 14.17 -16.11 -9.05
CA ARG A 27 15.59 -15.92 -9.38
C ARG A 27 15.73 -15.55 -10.85
N ASN A 28 16.62 -14.62 -11.15
CA ASN A 28 16.95 -14.31 -12.55
C ASN A 28 18.07 -15.23 -13.07
N THR A 29 18.48 -15.02 -14.33
CA THR A 29 19.56 -15.78 -14.97
C THR A 29 20.95 -15.51 -14.39
N THR A 30 21.11 -14.47 -13.57
CA THR A 30 22.34 -14.10 -12.86
C THR A 30 22.35 -14.53 -11.38
N ASP A 31 21.35 -15.31 -10.94
CA ASP A 31 21.14 -15.78 -9.56
C ASP A 31 20.83 -14.68 -8.52
N ASP A 32 20.37 -13.51 -8.97
CA ASP A 32 19.79 -12.52 -8.08
C ASP A 32 18.42 -13.00 -7.57
N GLN A 33 18.17 -12.82 -6.28
CA GLN A 33 16.93 -13.21 -5.61
C GLN A 33 16.00 -12.01 -5.47
N PHE A 34 14.73 -12.20 -5.82
CA PHE A 34 13.70 -11.17 -5.72
C PHE A 34 12.52 -11.68 -4.92
N GLU A 35 12.05 -10.86 -3.99
CA GLU A 35 10.76 -11.05 -3.34
C GLU A 35 9.68 -10.39 -4.21
N VAL A 36 8.71 -11.19 -4.64
CA VAL A 36 7.58 -10.72 -5.45
C VAL A 36 6.32 -10.83 -4.63
N ILE A 37 5.63 -9.71 -4.52
CA ILE A 37 4.35 -9.59 -3.85
C ILE A 37 3.33 -9.18 -4.90
N GLU A 38 2.49 -10.12 -5.30
CA GLU A 38 1.39 -9.88 -6.23
C GLU A 38 0.14 -9.46 -5.46
N ILE A 39 -0.48 -8.38 -5.91
CA ILE A 39 -1.66 -7.77 -5.28
C ILE A 39 -2.80 -7.81 -6.28
N SER A 40 -3.65 -8.84 -6.18
CA SER A 40 -4.77 -9.04 -7.11
C SER A 40 -5.98 -8.16 -6.79
N HIS A 41 -6.08 -7.68 -5.54
CA HIS A 41 -7.20 -6.89 -5.01
C HIS A 41 -6.75 -5.47 -4.68
N LEU A 42 -6.57 -4.63 -5.72
CA LEU A 42 -6.04 -3.27 -5.58
C LEU A 42 -6.91 -2.38 -4.68
N GLU A 43 -8.21 -2.68 -4.54
CA GLU A 43 -9.13 -2.00 -3.64
C GLU A 43 -8.77 -2.13 -2.16
N GLN A 44 -7.93 -3.11 -1.80
CA GLN A 44 -7.41 -3.29 -0.44
C GLN A 44 -6.18 -2.42 -0.17
N LEU A 45 -5.56 -1.85 -1.22
CA LEU A 45 -4.44 -0.93 -1.07
C LEU A 45 -4.93 0.42 -0.56
N ARG A 46 -4.18 0.95 0.40
CA ARG A 46 -4.44 2.25 1.02
C ARG A 46 -3.17 3.06 1.03
N LEU A 47 -3.32 4.37 0.86
CA LEU A 47 -2.26 5.32 1.13
C LEU A 47 -2.32 5.73 2.61
N PHE A 48 -1.17 6.11 3.14
CA PHE A 48 -1.02 6.57 4.51
C PHE A 48 -0.04 7.76 4.54
N LEU A 49 -0.55 8.99 4.51
CA LEU A 49 0.28 10.19 4.62
C LEU A 49 0.35 10.72 6.05
N LYS A 50 -0.83 11.05 6.62
CA LYS A 50 -0.96 11.65 7.95
C LYS A 50 -1.90 10.85 8.84
N ASN A 51 -1.63 10.88 10.13
CA ASN A 51 -2.55 10.42 11.15
C ASN A 51 -3.75 11.39 11.22
N PRO A 52 -4.99 10.92 10.97
CA PRO A 52 -6.14 11.81 10.89
C PRO A 52 -6.55 12.43 12.23
N GLN A 53 -6.08 11.89 13.36
CA GLN A 53 -6.35 12.41 14.70
C GLN A 53 -5.34 13.47 15.13
N THR A 54 -4.08 13.37 14.70
CA THR A 54 -3.00 14.28 15.15
C THR A 54 -2.48 15.22 14.05
N ASP A 55 -2.89 15.01 12.80
CA ASP A 55 -2.37 15.67 11.59
C ASP A 55 -0.83 15.53 11.40
N GLN A 56 -0.21 14.58 12.09
CA GLN A 56 1.22 14.29 11.96
C GLN A 56 1.47 13.24 10.87
N TYR A 57 2.55 13.41 10.11
CA TYR A 57 3.01 12.40 9.15
C TYR A 57 3.42 11.10 9.87
N TYR A 58 3.10 9.95 9.27
CA TYR A 58 3.42 8.64 9.86
C TYR A 58 4.94 8.36 9.92
N LYS A 59 5.71 8.73 8.89
CA LYS A 59 7.19 8.60 8.80
C LYS A 59 7.76 7.17 8.83
N SER A 60 7.07 6.18 9.38
CA SER A 60 7.46 4.77 9.42
C SER A 60 6.26 3.84 9.29
N PHE A 61 6.49 2.60 8.87
CA PHE A 61 5.44 1.59 8.77
C PHE A 61 4.90 1.15 10.14
N ASP A 62 5.73 1.15 11.19
CA ASP A 62 5.29 0.85 12.56
C ASP A 62 4.21 1.82 13.03
N ASN A 63 4.35 3.11 12.70
CA ASN A 63 3.36 4.12 13.06
C ASN A 63 2.01 3.92 12.35
N ILE A 64 2.00 3.24 11.19
CA ILE A 64 0.76 2.84 10.51
C ILE A 64 0.10 1.69 11.26
N GLN A 65 0.88 0.68 11.67
CA GLN A 65 0.37 -0.50 12.37
C GLN A 65 -0.37 -0.14 13.67
N TYR A 66 0.07 0.88 14.40
CA TYR A 66 -0.61 1.37 15.61
C TYR A 66 -1.96 2.06 15.34
N GLN A 67 -2.23 2.46 14.10
CA GLN A 67 -3.46 3.17 13.73
C GLN A 67 -4.48 2.30 12.98
N LEU A 68 -4.09 1.07 12.65
CA LEU A 68 -5.01 0.08 12.10
C LEU A 68 -6.07 -0.32 13.14
N LYS A 69 -7.29 -0.62 12.67
CA LYS A 69 -8.33 -1.18 13.54
C LYS A 69 -7.85 -2.52 14.11
N ALA A 70 -8.41 -2.93 15.25
CA ALA A 70 -8.06 -4.20 15.88
C ALA A 70 -8.26 -5.44 14.97
N CYS A 71 -9.14 -5.35 13.96
CA CYS A 71 -9.39 -6.41 12.98
C CYS A 71 -8.55 -6.28 11.70
N GLU A 72 -7.64 -5.31 11.63
CA GLU A 72 -6.77 -5.06 10.48
C GLU A 72 -5.32 -5.40 10.82
N GLN A 73 -4.58 -5.88 9.82
CA GLN A 73 -3.17 -6.21 9.94
C GLN A 73 -2.42 -5.64 8.74
N LEU A 74 -1.24 -5.05 8.98
CA LEU A 74 -0.35 -4.63 7.90
C LEU A 74 0.40 -5.87 7.40
N THR A 75 -0.05 -6.44 6.27
CA THR A 75 0.58 -7.62 5.66
C THR A 75 1.74 -7.24 4.75
N PHE A 76 1.69 -6.05 4.15
CA PHE A 76 2.68 -5.53 3.25
C PHE A 76 2.66 -3.99 3.24
N ALA A 77 3.82 -3.36 3.14
CA ALA A 77 3.98 -1.94 2.92
C ALA A 77 5.25 -1.65 2.12
N MET A 78 5.19 -0.63 1.28
CA MET A 78 6.35 -0.06 0.59
C MET A 78 6.22 1.47 0.56
N ASN A 79 7.30 2.17 0.25
CA ASN A 79 7.21 3.61 0.00
C ASN A 79 6.31 3.88 -1.21
N GLY A 80 5.52 4.95 -1.13
CA GLY A 80 4.82 5.51 -2.29
C GLY A 80 5.75 6.42 -3.10
N GLY A 81 5.30 7.66 -3.32
CA GLY A 81 6.08 8.70 -3.98
C GLY A 81 7.14 9.36 -3.08
N MET A 82 7.86 10.33 -3.66
CA MET A 82 8.82 11.14 -2.92
C MET A 82 8.13 12.20 -2.06
N PHE A 83 8.89 12.69 -1.08
CA PHE A 83 8.47 13.75 -0.17
C PHE A 83 9.57 14.80 0.00
N HIS A 84 9.17 16.04 0.31
CA HIS A 84 10.09 17.10 0.75
C HIS A 84 10.62 16.83 2.16
N SER A 85 11.63 17.56 2.63
CA SER A 85 12.17 17.40 4.00
C SER A 85 11.13 17.50 5.13
N GLY A 86 10.00 18.18 4.88
CA GLY A 86 8.83 18.24 5.77
C GLY A 86 7.83 17.08 5.66
N PHE A 87 8.14 16.03 4.89
CA PHE A 87 7.30 14.86 4.59
C PHE A 87 6.05 15.14 3.73
N SER A 88 5.89 16.35 3.18
CA SER A 88 4.84 16.63 2.20
C SER A 88 5.16 15.97 0.84
N PRO A 89 4.15 15.47 0.09
CA PRO A 89 4.38 14.88 -1.23
C PRO A 89 5.02 15.87 -2.21
N VAL A 90 5.92 15.40 -3.08
CA VAL A 90 6.57 16.23 -4.11
C VAL A 90 5.65 16.52 -5.30
N GLY A 91 4.72 15.61 -5.61
CA GLY A 91 3.79 15.74 -6.73
C GLY A 91 2.38 15.33 -6.34
N LEU A 92 1.55 15.05 -7.36
CA LEU A 92 0.13 14.73 -7.18
C LEU A 92 -0.06 13.65 -6.09
N TYR A 93 -0.88 13.98 -5.09
CA TYR A 93 -1.27 13.05 -4.04
C TYR A 93 -2.78 13.12 -3.83
N ILE A 94 -3.45 12.03 -4.16
CA ILE A 94 -4.89 11.84 -3.97
C ILE A 94 -5.08 10.67 -3.02
N GLU A 95 -5.75 10.91 -1.90
CA GLU A 95 -6.07 9.89 -0.89
C GLU A 95 -7.56 9.95 -0.58
N ASN A 96 -8.23 8.80 -0.59
CA ASN A 96 -9.68 8.70 -0.36
C ASN A 96 -10.50 9.64 -1.26
N GLY A 97 -10.08 9.82 -2.52
CA GLY A 97 -10.72 10.70 -3.50
C GLY A 97 -10.50 12.20 -3.25
N ARG A 98 -9.69 12.58 -2.26
CA ARG A 98 -9.33 13.97 -1.99
C ARG A 98 -7.92 14.24 -2.47
N GLU A 99 -7.77 15.27 -3.31
CA GLU A 99 -6.47 15.84 -3.65
C GLU A 99 -5.91 16.60 -2.45
N ASN A 100 -4.77 16.13 -1.91
CA ASN A 100 -4.05 16.83 -0.83
C ASN A 100 -2.75 17.50 -1.32
N GLN A 101 -2.24 17.12 -2.49
CA GLN A 101 -1.15 17.82 -3.17
C GLN A 101 -1.46 17.85 -4.68
N PRO A 102 -1.44 19.02 -5.33
CA PRO A 102 -1.73 19.11 -6.76
C PRO A 102 -0.61 18.52 -7.60
N LEU A 103 -0.94 18.27 -8.87
CA LEU A 103 0.05 17.95 -9.89
C LEU A 103 1.06 19.09 -10.03
N ASN A 104 2.34 18.74 -10.14
CA ASN A 104 3.39 19.71 -10.45
C ASN A 104 3.46 19.93 -11.98
N GLU A 105 3.09 21.14 -12.41
CA GLU A 105 3.11 21.56 -13.83
C GLU A 105 4.25 22.55 -14.14
N ASP A 106 5.13 22.81 -13.17
CA ASP A 106 6.21 23.77 -13.32
C ASP A 106 7.22 23.33 -14.39
N LYS A 107 7.91 24.33 -14.95
CA LYS A 107 9.08 24.12 -15.80
C LYS A 107 10.33 24.41 -14.99
N GLY A 108 11.35 23.56 -15.16
CA GLY A 108 12.54 23.62 -14.32
C GLY A 108 13.65 22.71 -14.80
N TRP A 109 14.66 22.57 -13.95
CA TRP A 109 15.83 21.74 -14.21
C TRP A 109 15.75 20.43 -13.44
N GLY A 110 16.19 19.34 -14.07
CA GLY A 110 16.19 17.99 -13.48
C GLY A 110 14.99 17.14 -13.91
N ASN A 111 15.03 15.85 -13.55
CA ASN A 111 14.14 14.83 -14.09
C ASN A 111 12.64 15.06 -13.78
N PHE A 112 12.31 15.81 -12.73
CA PHE A 112 10.91 16.07 -12.33
C PHE A 112 10.22 17.18 -13.11
N PHE A 113 10.96 17.90 -13.95
CA PHE A 113 10.42 18.99 -14.78
C PHE A 113 10.52 18.68 -16.28
N LEU A 114 10.89 17.44 -16.64
CA LEU A 114 10.98 17.01 -18.03
C LEU A 114 9.58 16.89 -18.63
N GLN A 115 9.32 17.60 -19.72
CA GLN A 115 8.04 17.57 -20.42
C GLN A 115 8.12 16.70 -21.69
N PRO A 116 7.08 15.90 -22.01
CA PRO A 116 5.86 15.66 -21.23
C PRO A 116 6.10 14.75 -20.01
N ASN A 117 5.58 15.14 -18.85
CA ASN A 117 5.87 14.57 -17.52
C ASN A 117 4.94 13.40 -17.12
N GLY A 118 4.61 12.48 -18.03
CA GLY A 118 3.89 11.24 -17.70
C GLY A 118 2.41 11.40 -17.30
N VAL A 119 1.87 12.63 -17.33
CA VAL A 119 0.43 12.90 -17.23
C VAL A 119 -0.18 12.63 -18.60
N LEU A 120 -0.67 11.41 -18.77
CA LEU A 120 -1.45 11.02 -19.93
C LEU A 120 -2.92 11.38 -19.63
N ALA A 121 -3.50 12.25 -20.45
CA ALA A 121 -4.92 12.60 -20.41
C ALA A 121 -5.79 11.49 -21.01
#